data_AF-A0A7K3WMX9-F1
#
_entry.id   AF-A0A7K3WMX9-F1
#
_cell.length_a   1.000
_cell.length_b   1.000
_cell.length_c   1.000
_cell.angle_alpha   90.00
_cell.angle_beta   90.00
_cell.angle_gamma   90.00
#
_symmetry.space_group_name_H-M   'P 1'
#
loop_
_entity.id
_entity.type
_entity.pdbx_description
1 polymer ?
#
loop_
_entity_poly.entity_id
_entity_poly.type
_entity_poly.pdbx_seq_one_letter_code
_entity_poly.pdbx_strand_id
1 'polypeptide(L)'
;MKESFTSSAEPYMPESDRPIVYIVPEIFEYGNIIGSFSSWQDYGVWMNQLWEGRSVLSKSSVDAINKLIVDNLDREDLAKAIYKYTQQNMRYVSISLGLGGLQTMSAKETAKMGYGDCKALSNFTAAAMNHAGIEAYPALIYGGSRSLKVDP
;
A
#
# COMPACT_ATOMS: atom_id res chain seq x y z
N MET A 1 2.99 11.03 -28.84
CA MET A 1 3.78 9.81 -29.08
C MET A 1 4.77 9.70 -27.93
N LYS A 2 4.46 8.93 -26.90
CA LYS A 2 5.35 8.67 -25.76
C LYS A 2 5.45 7.15 -25.66
N GLU A 3 6.54 6.60 -26.16
CA GLU A 3 6.88 5.20 -25.99
C GLU A 3 7.17 4.96 -24.51
N SER A 4 6.37 4.09 -23.90
CA SER A 4 6.65 3.52 -22.59
C SER A 4 7.73 2.46 -22.77
N PHE A 5 8.92 2.70 -22.22
CA PHE A 5 9.94 1.67 -22.01
C PHE A 5 9.50 0.72 -20.89
N THR A 6 8.41 0.00 -21.10
CA THR A 6 8.18 -1.26 -20.39
C THR A 6 8.90 -2.32 -21.20
N SER A 7 9.87 -3.00 -20.58
CA SER A 7 10.41 -4.24 -21.13
C SER A 7 9.27 -5.26 -21.22
N SER A 8 8.50 -5.19 -22.31
CA SER A 8 7.71 -6.32 -22.74
C SER A 8 8.73 -7.35 -23.21
N ALA A 9 8.62 -8.59 -22.72
CA ALA A 9 9.37 -9.70 -23.26
C ALA A 9 9.30 -9.67 -24.79
N GLU A 10 10.43 -9.89 -25.47
CA GLU A 10 10.45 -9.89 -26.94
C GLU A 10 9.38 -10.88 -27.45
N PRO A 11 8.56 -10.50 -28.44
CA PRO A 11 7.41 -11.32 -28.89
C PRO A 11 7.77 -12.74 -29.33
N TYR A 12 9.05 -12.97 -29.64
CA TYR A 12 9.60 -14.23 -30.11
C TYR A 12 10.59 -14.88 -29.13
N MET A 13 10.75 -14.32 -27.93
CA MET A 13 11.55 -14.96 -26.89
C MET A 13 10.82 -16.24 -26.46
N PRO A 14 11.38 -17.44 -26.70
CA PRO A 14 10.76 -18.67 -26.25
C PRO A 14 10.61 -18.63 -24.72
N GLU A 15 9.52 -19.21 -24.20
CA GLU A 15 9.40 -19.42 -22.76
C GLU A 15 10.65 -20.17 -22.28
N SER A 16 11.30 -19.61 -21.26
CA SER A 16 12.54 -20.18 -20.76
C SER A 16 12.21 -21.40 -19.90
N ASP A 17 12.34 -22.60 -20.47
CA ASP A 17 12.24 -23.90 -19.75
C ASP A 17 13.42 -24.16 -18.80
N ARG A 18 14.13 -23.10 -18.38
CA ARG A 18 15.25 -23.23 -17.46
C ARG A 18 14.71 -23.43 -16.04
N PRO A 19 15.22 -24.40 -15.28
CA PRO A 19 14.88 -24.52 -13.88
C PRO A 19 15.30 -23.23 -13.16
N ILE A 20 14.37 -22.66 -12.39
CA ILE A 20 14.61 -21.51 -11.51
C ILE A 20 14.51 -22.02 -10.07
N VAL A 21 15.50 -21.68 -9.26
CA VAL A 21 15.48 -21.93 -7.81
C VAL A 21 15.28 -20.58 -7.12
N TYR A 22 14.22 -20.48 -6.31
CA TYR A 22 14.01 -19.35 -5.42
C TYR A 22 14.55 -19.72 -4.04
N ILE A 23 15.35 -18.83 -3.46
CA ILE A 23 15.92 -19.01 -2.11
C ILE A 23 15.50 -17.79 -1.31
N VAL A 24 14.87 -18.03 -0.16
CA VAL A 24 14.53 -17.01 0.82
C VAL A 24 15.12 -17.41 2.17
N PRO A 25 15.62 -16.45 2.98
CA PRO A 25 16.05 -16.76 4.34
C PRO A 25 14.83 -17.10 5.21
N GLU A 26 14.93 -18.08 6.11
CA GLU A 26 13.82 -18.37 7.03
C GLU A 26 13.61 -17.22 8.04
N ILE A 27 14.70 -16.63 8.52
CA ILE A 27 14.72 -15.48 9.44
C ILE A 27 15.49 -14.35 8.75
N PHE A 28 14.95 -13.14 8.83
CA PHE A 28 15.56 -11.96 8.22
C PHE A 28 15.40 -10.73 9.10
N GLU A 29 16.15 -9.69 8.81
CA GLU A 29 16.06 -8.39 9.50
C GLU A 29 15.91 -7.28 8.46
N TYR A 30 14.93 -6.41 8.67
CA TYR A 30 14.70 -5.25 7.82
C TYR A 30 14.51 -4.00 8.69
N GLY A 31 15.49 -3.09 8.62
CA GLY A 31 15.53 -1.87 9.44
C GLY A 31 15.35 -2.13 10.93
N ASN A 32 16.12 -3.07 11.47
CA ASN A 32 16.13 -3.50 12.87
C ASN A 32 14.84 -4.21 13.34
N ILE A 33 14.01 -4.66 12.40
CA ILE A 33 12.82 -5.47 12.70
C ILE A 33 13.08 -6.89 12.17
N ILE A 34 13.12 -7.85 13.08
CA ILE A 34 13.30 -9.26 12.76
C ILE A 34 11.96 -9.83 12.28
N GLY A 35 11.98 -10.50 11.14
CA GLY A 35 10.83 -11.19 10.55
C GLY A 35 11.15 -12.65 10.25
N SER A 36 10.12 -13.40 9.91
CA SER A 36 10.22 -14.81 9.53
C SER A 36 9.34 -15.10 8.31
N PHE A 37 9.85 -15.95 7.43
CA PHE A 37 9.14 -16.53 6.29
C PHE A 37 8.61 -17.96 6.60
N SER A 38 8.66 -18.41 7.86
CA SER A 38 8.22 -19.76 8.25
C SER A 38 6.71 -19.97 8.08
N SER A 39 5.91 -18.90 8.13
CA SER A 39 4.49 -18.94 7.84
C SER A 39 3.94 -17.58 7.40
N TRP A 40 2.77 -17.60 6.74
CA TRP A 40 2.00 -16.40 6.41
C TRP A 40 1.64 -15.54 7.63
N GLN A 41 1.39 -16.18 8.77
CA GLN A 41 1.06 -15.47 10.00
C GLN A 41 2.28 -14.71 10.52
N ASP A 42 3.46 -15.34 10.53
CA ASP A 42 4.71 -14.71 10.99
C ASP A 42 5.10 -13.55 10.07
N TYR A 43 4.99 -13.75 8.76
CA TYR A 43 5.23 -12.71 7.77
C TYR A 43 4.23 -11.55 7.91
N GLY A 44 2.95 -11.85 8.13
CA GLY A 44 1.90 -10.85 8.33
C GLY A 44 2.09 -10.02 9.61
N VAL A 45 2.49 -10.66 10.72
CA VAL A 45 2.83 -9.97 11.98
C VAL A 45 4.01 -9.03 11.76
N TRP A 46 5.07 -9.50 11.10
CA TRP A 46 6.22 -8.67 10.76
C TRP A 46 5.85 -7.49 9.85
N MET A 47 5.04 -7.72 8.81
CA MET A 47 4.52 -6.65 7.95
C MET A 47 3.70 -5.64 8.75
N ASN A 48 2.88 -6.08 9.71
CA ASN A 48 2.09 -5.16 10.53
C ASN A 48 2.97 -4.25 11.40
N GLN A 49 4.12 -4.73 11.89
CA GLN A 49 5.07 -3.90 12.64
C GLN A 49 5.57 -2.69 11.83
N LEU A 50 5.69 -2.84 10.50
CA LEU A 50 6.02 -1.73 9.59
C LEU A 50 4.87 -0.69 9.45
N TRP A 51 3.63 -1.05 9.83
CA TRP A 51 2.44 -0.18 9.74
C TRP A 51 2.01 0.40 11.09
N GLU A 52 2.45 -0.16 12.21
CA GLU A 52 2.05 0.26 13.55
C GLU A 52 2.28 1.76 13.81
N GLY A 53 1.28 2.42 14.40
CA GLY A 53 1.32 3.84 14.75
C GLY A 53 1.26 4.81 13.57
N ARG A 54 1.15 4.33 12.32
CA ARG A 54 1.24 5.17 11.11
C ARG A 54 -0.11 5.56 10.50
N SER A 55 -1.21 5.01 10.97
CA SER A 55 -2.56 5.29 10.45
C SER A 55 -3.27 6.45 11.15
N VAL A 56 -2.58 7.21 12.01
CA VAL A 56 -3.20 8.33 12.73
C VAL A 56 -3.40 9.53 11.79
N LEU A 57 -4.62 10.03 11.67
CA LEU A 57 -4.92 11.23 10.89
C LEU A 57 -4.49 12.52 11.60
N SER A 58 -4.20 13.56 10.84
CA SER A 58 -4.05 14.91 11.37
C SER A 58 -5.42 15.52 11.66
N LYS A 59 -5.49 16.54 12.54
CA LYS A 59 -6.75 17.25 12.82
C LYS A 59 -7.39 17.80 11.54
N SER A 60 -6.60 18.42 10.65
CA SER A 60 -7.10 18.94 9.39
C SER A 60 -7.62 17.85 8.45
N SER A 61 -6.99 16.66 8.46
CA SER A 61 -7.50 15.50 7.72
C SER A 61 -8.83 15.02 8.29
N VAL A 62 -8.94 14.89 9.62
CA VAL A 62 -10.20 14.54 10.29
C VAL A 62 -11.31 15.52 9.92
N ASP A 63 -11.04 16.82 10.00
CA ASP A 63 -12.01 17.87 9.64
C ASP A 63 -12.43 17.79 8.16
N ALA A 64 -11.49 17.45 7.27
CA ALA A 64 -11.79 17.26 5.85
C ALA A 64 -12.63 16.02 5.59
N ILE A 65 -12.34 14.89 6.25
CA ILE A 65 -13.11 13.66 6.11
C ILE A 65 -14.50 13.81 6.71
N ASN A 66 -14.65 14.48 7.86
CA ASN A 66 -15.96 14.76 8.47
C ASN A 66 -16.89 15.55 7.54
N LYS A 67 -16.35 16.44 6.68
CA LYS A 67 -17.15 17.16 5.68
C LYS A 67 -17.68 16.27 4.56
N LEU A 68 -17.13 15.07 4.37
CA LEU A 68 -17.61 14.09 3.40
C LEU A 68 -18.73 13.22 3.97
N ILE A 69 -18.87 13.17 5.30
CA ILE A 69 -19.93 12.43 5.99
C ILE A 69 -21.19 13.31 5.94
N VAL A 70 -22.13 12.95 5.06
CA VAL A 70 -23.42 13.63 4.92
C VAL A 70 -24.56 12.68 5.32
N ASP A 71 -25.66 13.26 5.80
CA ASP A 71 -26.83 12.47 6.20
C ASP A 71 -27.39 11.67 5.02
N ASN A 72 -27.81 10.43 5.29
CA ASN A 72 -28.37 9.47 4.31
C ASN A 72 -27.41 9.01 3.20
N LEU A 73 -26.09 9.23 3.34
CA LEU A 73 -25.12 8.60 2.42
C LEU A 73 -24.97 7.12 2.76
N ASP A 74 -25.04 6.25 1.77
CA ASP A 74 -24.73 4.84 1.98
C ASP A 74 -23.21 4.62 2.15
N ARG A 75 -22.84 3.44 2.64
CA ARG A 75 -21.45 3.08 2.95
C ARG A 75 -20.57 3.06 1.70
N GLU A 76 -21.12 2.68 0.55
CA GLU A 76 -20.37 2.57 -0.70
C GLU A 76 -20.05 3.95 -1.27
N ASP A 77 -21.02 4.85 -1.26
CA ASP A 77 -20.87 6.22 -1.71
C ASP A 77 -19.93 7.03 -0.79
N LEU A 78 -19.96 6.78 0.52
CA LEU A 78 -18.98 7.33 1.44
C LEU A 78 -17.56 6.83 1.14
N ALA A 79 -17.39 5.53 0.87
CA ALA A 79 -16.10 4.96 0.46
C ALA A 79 -15.59 5.58 -0.85
N LYS A 80 -16.46 5.75 -1.85
CA LYS A 80 -16.14 6.44 -3.12
C LYS A 80 -15.73 7.90 -2.89
N ALA A 81 -16.43 8.63 -2.02
CA ALA A 81 -16.12 10.02 -1.69
C ALA A 81 -14.73 10.15 -1.03
N ILE A 82 -14.41 9.28 -0.08
CA ILE A 82 -13.09 9.24 0.58
C ILE A 82 -11.98 8.86 -0.40
N TYR A 83 -12.23 7.86 -1.25
CA TYR A 83 -11.28 7.47 -2.29
C TYR A 83 -11.00 8.62 -3.26
N LYS A 84 -12.06 9.30 -3.73
CA LYS A 84 -11.97 10.49 -4.58
C LYS A 84 -11.23 11.63 -3.90
N TYR A 85 -11.49 11.90 -2.61
CA TYR A 85 -10.76 12.89 -1.83
C TYR A 85 -9.26 12.59 -1.83
N THR A 86 -8.87 11.33 -1.60
CA THR A 86 -7.46 10.92 -1.63
C THR A 86 -6.85 11.20 -3.00
N GLN A 87 -7.50 10.78 -4.09
CA GLN A 87 -7.03 11.00 -5.47
C GLN A 87 -6.87 12.48 -5.83
N GLN A 88 -7.74 13.36 -5.32
CA GLN A 88 -7.71 14.78 -5.64
C GLN A 88 -6.68 15.57 -4.83
N ASN A 89 -6.37 15.12 -3.62
CA ASN A 89 -5.50 15.85 -2.70
C ASN A 89 -4.09 15.28 -2.59
N MET A 90 -3.85 14.09 -3.16
CA MET A 90 -2.57 13.39 -3.03
C MET A 90 -2.08 12.85 -4.37
N ARG A 91 -0.79 13.08 -4.65
CA ARG A 91 -0.14 12.60 -5.87
C ARG A 91 0.62 11.31 -5.62
N TYR A 92 0.60 10.40 -6.59
CA TYR A 92 1.43 9.21 -6.55
C TYR A 92 2.90 9.57 -6.79
N VAL A 93 3.78 9.18 -5.87
CA VAL A 93 5.24 9.29 -6.00
C VAL A 93 5.85 7.99 -5.46
N SER A 94 6.61 7.27 -6.29
CA SER A 94 7.28 6.04 -5.86
C SER A 94 8.42 6.37 -4.89
N ILE A 95 8.35 5.84 -3.67
CA ILE A 95 9.36 6.04 -2.63
C ILE A 95 9.87 4.65 -2.25
N SER A 96 11.15 4.40 -2.53
CA SER A 96 11.79 3.10 -2.30
C SER A 96 13.10 3.20 -1.52
N LEU A 97 13.37 4.34 -0.89
CA LEU A 97 14.64 4.58 -0.19
C LEU A 97 14.59 4.00 1.23
N GLY A 98 15.58 3.15 1.55
CA GLY A 98 15.75 2.57 2.87
C GLY A 98 14.50 1.83 3.34
N LEU A 99 14.12 2.04 4.61
CA LEU A 99 12.89 1.49 5.22
C LEU A 99 11.62 1.82 4.43
N GLY A 100 11.57 2.95 3.71
CA GLY A 100 10.40 3.37 2.93
C GLY A 100 10.07 2.43 1.76
N GLY A 101 10.97 1.52 1.39
CA GLY A 101 10.70 0.48 0.40
C GLY A 101 9.50 -0.39 0.81
N LEU A 102 9.39 -0.73 2.09
CA LEU A 102 8.32 -1.56 2.63
C LEU A 102 7.47 -0.85 3.68
N GLN A 103 8.03 0.09 4.44
CA GLN A 103 7.32 0.80 5.48
C GLN A 103 6.49 1.95 4.91
N THR A 104 5.23 2.06 5.32
CA THR A 104 4.38 3.16 4.89
C THR A 104 4.79 4.50 5.53
N MET A 105 4.63 5.58 4.78
CA MET A 105 4.64 6.94 5.33
C MET A 105 3.43 7.09 6.27
N SER A 106 3.57 7.86 7.35
CA SER A 106 2.43 8.07 8.24
C SER A 106 1.33 8.86 7.52
N ALA A 107 0.06 8.59 7.86
CA ALA A 107 -1.08 9.27 7.27
C ALA A 107 -1.01 10.80 7.50
N LYS A 108 -0.45 11.26 8.64
CA LYS A 108 -0.17 12.68 8.88
C LYS A 108 0.83 13.26 7.89
N GLU A 109 1.93 12.56 7.65
CA GLU A 109 2.97 13.01 6.73
C GLU A 109 2.48 12.99 5.29
N THR A 110 1.77 11.93 4.87
CA THR A 110 1.18 11.84 3.52
C THR A 110 0.22 13.00 3.27
N ALA A 111 -0.65 13.31 4.24
CA ALA A 111 -1.54 14.47 4.14
C ALA A 111 -0.81 15.81 4.12
N LYS A 112 0.26 15.95 4.91
CA LYS A 112 1.08 17.18 4.97
C LYS A 112 1.84 17.40 3.65
N MET A 113 2.40 16.34 3.08
CA MET A 113 3.20 16.39 1.85
C MET A 113 2.34 16.47 0.59
N GLY A 114 1.10 15.96 0.64
CA GLY A 114 0.22 15.89 -0.53
C GLY A 114 0.69 14.86 -1.58
N TYR A 115 1.52 13.89 -1.19
CA TYR A 115 1.95 12.80 -2.05
C TYR A 115 2.36 11.56 -1.25
N GLY A 116 2.41 10.43 -1.95
CA GLY A 116 2.87 9.15 -1.39
C GLY A 116 2.92 8.05 -2.45
N ASP A 117 3.53 6.92 -2.12
CA ASP A 117 3.52 5.72 -2.95
C ASP A 117 2.26 4.87 -2.70
N CYS A 118 2.21 3.66 -3.24
CA CYS A 118 1.08 2.75 -3.04
C CYS A 118 0.77 2.53 -1.54
N LYS A 119 1.79 2.36 -0.70
CA LYS A 119 1.65 2.07 0.73
C LYS A 119 1.13 3.29 1.49
N ALA A 120 1.68 4.46 1.19
CA ALA A 120 1.29 5.72 1.82
C ALA A 120 -0.15 6.10 1.50
N LEU A 121 -0.54 6.02 0.22
CA LEU A 121 -1.90 6.34 -0.22
C LEU A 121 -2.91 5.32 0.32
N SER A 122 -2.61 4.02 0.27
CA SER A 122 -3.46 2.98 0.87
C SER A 122 -3.63 3.16 2.38
N ASN A 123 -2.55 3.49 3.11
CA ASN A 123 -2.60 3.74 4.55
C ASN A 123 -3.48 4.96 4.88
N PHE A 124 -3.31 6.07 4.16
CA PHE A 124 -4.15 7.26 4.37
C PHE A 124 -5.64 6.96 4.08
N THR A 125 -5.94 6.31 2.95
CA THR A 125 -7.32 5.98 2.59
C THR A 125 -7.98 5.05 3.61
N ALA A 126 -7.27 4.00 4.06
CA ALA A 126 -7.78 3.10 5.08
C ALA A 126 -8.02 3.82 6.41
N ALA A 127 -7.10 4.70 6.83
CA ALA A 127 -7.28 5.53 8.02
C ALA A 127 -8.50 6.45 7.92
N ALA A 128 -8.72 7.09 6.77
CA ALA A 128 -9.87 7.95 6.50
C ALA A 128 -11.20 7.17 6.51
N MET A 129 -11.22 5.98 5.90
CA MET A 129 -12.38 5.08 5.93
C MET A 129 -12.72 4.65 7.35
N ASN A 130 -11.72 4.18 8.12
CA ASN A 130 -11.93 3.77 9.51
C ASN A 130 -12.45 4.92 10.38
N HIS A 131 -11.91 6.12 10.21
CA HIS A 131 -12.41 7.33 10.89
C HIS A 131 -13.87 7.63 10.56
N ALA A 132 -14.29 7.37 9.32
CA ALA A 132 -15.66 7.56 8.86
C ALA A 132 -16.62 6.39 9.20
N GLY A 133 -16.16 5.40 10.00
CA GLY A 133 -16.96 4.24 10.39
C GLY A 133 -16.98 3.10 9.35
N ILE A 134 -16.12 3.17 8.33
CA ILE A 134 -15.92 2.11 7.33
C ILE A 134 -14.67 1.33 7.70
N GLU A 135 -14.88 0.14 8.27
CA GLU A 135 -13.80 -0.82 8.53
C GLU A 135 -13.02 -1.11 7.23
N ALA A 136 -11.71 -0.84 7.25
CA ALA A 136 -10.83 -0.96 6.11
C ALA A 136 -9.41 -1.37 6.53
N TYR A 137 -8.82 -2.30 5.78
CA TYR A 137 -7.48 -2.83 6.01
C TYR A 137 -6.63 -2.75 4.74
N PRO A 138 -5.36 -2.35 4.81
CA PRO A 138 -4.43 -2.49 3.69
C PRO A 138 -4.22 -3.97 3.34
N ALA A 139 -4.12 -4.27 2.04
CA ALA A 139 -3.85 -5.62 1.55
C ALA A 139 -2.57 -5.63 0.69
N LEU A 140 -1.72 -6.63 0.92
CA LEU A 140 -0.56 -6.90 0.06
C LEU A 140 -1.04 -7.66 -1.18
N ILE A 141 -0.71 -7.14 -2.36
CA ILE A 141 -1.07 -7.73 -3.65
C ILE A 141 0.13 -7.68 -4.61
N TYR A 142 0.18 -8.60 -5.57
CA TYR A 142 1.01 -8.42 -6.76
C TYR A 142 0.31 -7.46 -7.73
N GLY A 143 1.00 -6.39 -8.11
CA GLY A 143 0.57 -5.50 -9.18
C GLY A 143 1.12 -5.93 -10.53
N GLY A 144 0.29 -5.89 -11.58
CA GLY A 144 0.70 -6.16 -12.96
C GLY A 144 -0.05 -7.33 -13.61
N SER A 145 0.33 -7.68 -14.84
CA SER A 145 -0.30 -8.75 -15.63
C SER A 145 0.11 -10.16 -15.21
N ARG A 146 1.07 -10.30 -14.30
CA ARG A 146 1.60 -11.60 -13.87
C ARG A 146 0.93 -12.01 -12.57
N SER A 147 0.08 -13.02 -12.62
CA SER A 147 -0.49 -13.67 -11.43
C SER A 147 0.54 -14.61 -10.81
N LEU A 148 1.55 -14.07 -10.15
CA LEU A 148 2.37 -14.87 -9.25
C LEU A 148 1.56 -15.13 -7.98
N LYS A 149 1.62 -16.35 -7.44
CA LYS A 149 1.18 -16.57 -6.07
C LYS A 149 2.14 -15.82 -5.17
N VAL A 150 1.61 -14.96 -4.30
CA VAL A 150 2.41 -14.49 -3.17
C VAL A 150 2.57 -15.73 -2.30
N ASP A 151 3.79 -16.06 -1.94
CA ASP A 151 4.10 -17.08 -0.94
C ASP A 151 5.31 -16.53 -0.16
N PRO A 152 5.22 -16.41 1.17
CA PRO A 152 6.36 -16.07 2.01
C PRO A 152 7.44 -17.13 1.90
#